data_AF-A0AAU8UKF8-F1
#
_entry.id   AF-A0AAU8UKF8-F1
#
_cell.length_a   1.000
_cell.length_b   1.000
_cell.length_c   1.000
_cell.angle_alpha   90.00
_cell.angle_beta   90.00
_cell.angle_gamma   90.00
#
_symmetry.space_group_name_H-M   'P 1'
#
loop_
_entity.id
_entity.type
_entity.pdbx_description
1 polymer ?
#
loop_
_entity_poly.entity_id
_entity_poly.type
_entity_poly.pdbx_seq_one_letter_code
_entity_poly.pdbx_strand_id
1 'polypeptide(L)' 'MTRPIDPEIKRVTVTLPKHQLDALQAIAQQEDVSVAWLVRKAVDKLLRQGPAAPLTNYRSEGKARP' A
#
# COMPACT_ATOMS: atom_id res chain seq x y z
N MET A 1 -26.27 -13.71 -4.39
CA MET A 1 -25.92 -12.92 -5.59
C MET A 1 -24.42 -12.70 -5.60
N THR A 2 -23.67 -13.50 -6.36
CA THR A 2 -22.20 -13.40 -6.45
C THR A 2 -21.88 -12.50 -7.63
N ARG A 3 -21.47 -11.25 -7.39
CA ARG A 3 -21.03 -10.37 -8.48
C ARG A 3 -19.77 -10.98 -9.11
N PRO A 4 -19.69 -11.10 -10.45
CA PRO A 4 -18.49 -11.59 -11.11
C PRO A 4 -17.33 -10.64 -10.77
N ILE A 5 -16.24 -11.22 -10.27
CA ILE A 5 -14.99 -10.49 -10.07
C ILE A 5 -14.39 -10.31 -11.46
N ASP A 6 -14.13 -9.06 -11.84
CA ASP A 6 -13.51 -8.71 -13.11
C ASP A 6 -12.21 -9.51 -13.31
N PRO A 7 -12.03 -10.24 -14.44
CA PRO A 7 -10.88 -11.12 -14.64
C PRO A 7 -9.52 -10.40 -14.62
N GLU A 8 -9.55 -9.08 -14.83
CA GLU A 8 -8.38 -8.20 -14.81
C GLU A 8 -8.01 -7.69 -13.40
N ILE A 9 -8.84 -7.93 -12.38
CA ILE A 9 -8.55 -7.54 -11.00
C ILE A 9 -7.81 -8.68 -10.28
N LYS A 10 -6.53 -8.46 -9.97
CA LYS A 10 -5.73 -9.37 -9.12
C LYS A 10 -5.73 -8.91 -7.67
N ARG A 11 -5.95 -9.85 -6.74
CA ARG A 11 -5.84 -9.60 -5.29
C ARG A 11 -4.38 -9.78 -4.88
N VAL A 12 -3.84 -8.79 -4.18
CA VAL A 12 -2.48 -8.82 -3.65
C VAL A 12 -2.55 -8.66 -2.14
N THR A 13 -1.87 -9.53 -1.40
CA THR A 13 -1.69 -9.41 0.04
C THR A 13 -0.33 -8.77 0.31
N VAL A 14 -0.31 -7.73 1.14
CA VAL A 14 0.92 -7.04 1.54
C VAL A 14 1.08 -7.08 3.05
N THR A 15 2.31 -7.06 3.53
CA THR A 15 2.63 -6.92 4.94
C THR A 15 3.18 -5.52 5.18
N LEU A 16 2.61 -4.81 6.16
CA LEU A 16 3.01 -3.46 6.54
C LEU A 16 3.33 -3.43 8.05
N PRO A 17 4.31 -2.62 8.48
CA PRO A 17 4.50 -2.34 9.90
C PRO A 17 3.22 -1.79 10.54
N LYS A 18 2.95 -2.16 11.78
CA LYS A 18 1.73 -1.77 12.51
C LYS A 18 1.49 -0.25 12.47
N HIS A 19 2.53 0.54 12.72
CA HIS A 19 2.44 2.01 12.70
C HIS A 19 2.01 2.59 11.35
N GLN A 20 2.39 1.94 10.22
CA GLN A 20 1.95 2.39 8.90
C GLN A 20 0.49 2.05 8.67
N LEU A 21 0.05 0.87 9.13
CA LEU A 21 -1.36 0.49 9.05
C LEU A 21 -2.23 1.43 9.89
N ASP A 22 -1.81 1.75 11.11
CA ASP A 22 -2.53 2.69 11.98
C ASP A 22 -2.64 4.09 11.32
N ALA A 23 -1.56 4.59 10.72
CA ALA A 23 -1.57 5.85 9.98
C ALA A 23 -2.51 5.80 8.75
N LEU A 24 -2.47 4.71 7.98
CA LEU A 24 -3.37 4.52 6.83
C LEU A 24 -4.84 4.43 7.27
N GLN A 25 -5.13 3.81 8.41
CA GLN A 25 -6.48 3.73 8.96
C GLN A 25 -7.00 5.11 9.37
N ALA A 26 -6.18 5.94 10.02
CA ALA A 26 -6.56 7.30 10.39
C ALA A 26 -6.91 8.15 9.15
N ILE A 27 -6.09 8.08 8.09
CA ILE A 27 -6.36 8.78 6.82
C ILE A 27 -7.63 8.24 6.16
N ALA A 28 -7.81 6.93 6.17
CA ALA A 28 -8.98 6.27 5.59
C ALA A 28 -10.28 6.75 6.25
N GLN A 29 -10.28 6.88 7.58
CA GLN A 29 -11.41 7.42 8.35
C GLN A 29 -11.67 8.89 8.05
N GLN A 30 -10.62 9.70 7.95
CA GLN A 30 -10.75 11.13 7.65
C GLN A 30 -11.39 11.40 6.27
N GLU A 31 -11.03 10.58 5.29
CA GLU A 31 -11.46 10.75 3.90
C GLU A 31 -12.70 9.90 3.54
N ASP A 32 -13.28 9.17 4.51
CA ASP A 32 -14.40 8.22 4.33
C ASP A 32 -14.14 7.16 3.22
N VAL A 33 -12.92 6.61 3.19
CA VAL A 33 -12.50 5.59 2.21
C VAL A 33 -11.95 4.35 2.89
N SER A 34 -11.79 3.26 2.13
CA SER A 34 -11.11 2.05 2.63
C SER A 34 -9.59 2.17 2.53
N VAL A 35 -8.88 1.49 3.42
CA VAL A 35 -7.41 1.36 3.34
C VAL A 35 -6.97 0.80 1.97
N ALA A 36 -7.73 -0.14 1.40
CA ALA A 36 -7.45 -0.70 0.08
C ALA A 36 -7.50 0.37 -1.04
N TRP A 37 -8.40 1.35 -0.92
CA TRP A 37 -8.47 2.47 -1.85
C TRP A 37 -7.25 3.39 -1.73
N LEU A 38 -6.79 3.68 -0.51
CA LEU A 38 -5.56 4.46 -0.30
C LEU A 38 -4.33 3.75 -0.88
N VAL A 39 -4.21 2.43 -0.67
CA VAL A 39 -3.13 1.63 -1.26
C VAL A 39 -3.18 1.69 -2.78
N ARG A 40 -4.36 1.53 -3.38
CA ARG A 40 -4.54 1.66 -4.84
C ARG A 40 -4.11 3.04 -5.34
N LYS A 41 -4.51 4.12 -4.66
CA LYS A 41 -4.13 5.49 -5.03
C LYS A 41 -2.63 5.74 -4.90
N ALA A 42 -2.00 5.20 -3.87
CA ALA A 42 -0.54 5.29 -3.67
C ALA A 42 0.23 4.55 -4.78
N VAL A 43 -0.22 3.34 -5.15
CA VAL A 43 0.35 2.56 -6.25
C VAL A 43 0.18 3.27 -7.58
N ASP A 44 -1.02 3.81 -7.88
CA ASP A 44 -1.27 4.58 -9.10
C ASP A 44 -0.33 5.79 -9.21
N LYS A 45 -0.16 6.53 -8.10
CA LYS A 45 0.78 7.66 -8.04
C LYS A 45 2.22 7.23 -8.30
N LEU A 46 2.66 6.12 -7.70
CA LEU A 46 4.00 5.56 -7.91
C LEU A 46 4.22 5.16 -9.38
N LEU A 47 3.25 4.48 -9.99
CA LEU A 47 3.35 4.06 -11.39
C LEU A 47 3.38 5.25 -12.36
N ARG A 48 2.64 6.32 -12.07
CA ARG A 48 2.69 7.57 -12.85
C ARG A 48 4.03 8.30 -12.76
N GLN A 49 4.76 8.16 -11.65
CA GLN A 49 6.10 8.73 -11.48
C GLN A 49 7.17 7.99 -12.30
N GLY A 50 6.81 6.83 -12.87
CA GLY A 50 7.66 6.04 -13.75
C GLY A 50 8.66 5.15 -13.01
N PRO A 51 9.25 4.16 -13.72
CA PRO A 51 10.17 3.18 -13.15
C PRO A 51 11.50 3.77 -12.65
N ALA A 52 11.73 5.07 -12.85
CA ALA A 52 12.93 5.77 -12.42
C ALA A 52 12.89 6.25 -10.97
N ALA A 53 11.76 6.11 -10.26
CA ALA A 53 11.72 6.38 -8.82
C ALA A 53 12.59 5.33 -8.10
N PRO A 54 13.73 5.71 -7.52
CA PRO A 54 14.59 4.74 -6.84
C PRO A 54 13.84 4.22 -5.61
N LEU A 55 13.50 2.92 -5.62
CA LEU A 55 12.96 2.21 -4.45
C LEU A 55 14.02 1.98 -3.35
N THR A 56 15.16 2.68 -3.41
CA THR A 56 16.42 2.35 -2.76
C THR A 56 16.48 2.62 -1.25
N ASN A 57 15.38 3.02 -0.60
CA ASN A 57 15.37 3.31 0.84
C ASN A 57 14.64 2.29 1.72
N TYR A 58 14.30 1.10 1.23
CA TYR A 58 13.98 -0.03 2.11
C TYR A 58 15.26 -0.64 2.71
N ARG A 59 16.09 0.18 3.35
CA ARG A 59 17.09 -0.33 4.30
C ARG A 59 16.31 -0.71 5.54
N SER A 60 15.96 -1.99 5.63
CA SER A 60 15.65 -2.63 6.90
C SER A 60 16.86 -2.43 7.81
N GLU A 61 16.87 -1.36 8.61
CA GLU A 61 17.70 -1.27 9.81
C GLU A 61 17.15 -2.23 10.87
N GLY A 62 17.19 -3.52 10.51
CA GLY A 62 17.24 -4.61 11.47
C GLY A 62 18.62 -4.56 12.12
N LYS A 63 18.69 -3.79 13.20
CA LYS A 63 19.66 -3.84 14.29
C LYS A 63 20.46 -5.16 14.32
N ALA A 64 21.63 -5.17 13.69
CA ALA A 64 22.67 -6.16 13.97
C ALA A 64 23.55 -5.58 15.09
N ARG A 65 23.28 -6.01 16.32
CA ARG A 65 24.20 -5.87 17.46
C ARG A 65 24.65 -7.28 17.82
N PRO A 66 25.96 -7.52 17.87
CA PRO A 66 26.58 -7.77 19.17
C PRO A 66 27.56 -6.66 19.56
#